data_AF-A0A8J5KQS0-F1
#
_entry.id   AF-A0A8J5KQS0-F1
#
_cell.length_a   1.000
_cell.length_b   1.000
_cell.length_c   1.000
_cell.angle_alpha   90.00
_cell.angle_beta   90.00
_cell.angle_gamma   90.00
#
_symmetry.space_group_name_H-M   'P 1'
#
loop_
_entity.id
_entity.type
_entity.pdbx_description
1 polymer ?
#
loop_
_entity_poly.entity_id
_entity_poly.type
_entity_poly.pdbx_seq_one_letter_code
_entity_poly.pdbx_strand_id
1 'polypeptide(L)'
;MSFGHRLSSSSVCRMEDDKIGALTLSLICTYCLLLVNGYDVPMTLLESAVDQGAVCLDGSPPAYHFSPGFDSGANNWLVHMEGGGWCTSIQDCLARKDTFRGSSKYMKPLSFSGILGNRQKSNPDFYNWNKVKIRYCDGSSFTGDVDEVDPATNLYFRGAKVWLAVIEELLEKGMNKAEKALLSGCSAGGLASILHCDRFHDLVPENATVKCLSDAGFFINTKDISGAESIASYYSNVVGTHVQSANYKINFMFPKLKYTLSIGAIFQAFSGSSTSCLAVFNHDDLQGSAKNLPSSCTARMTPSMCFFPQYVVPEMRTPLFILNAAYDAWQVTTSSDKPMQNLSEKTCAINSILALNLQIKNILAPSSADPHKTWSNCKLDIKQCSSDQLETMHGFRSQFLSALPVLENSSIGMFINSCYAHCQSGSQDTWLAADSPSLNNTPIATAVGDWFYGRTMFQKIDCAYPCDSSCINRAED
;
A
#
# COMPACT_ATOMS: atom_id res chain seq x y z
N MET A 1 10.19 -71.94 25.61
CA MET A 1 9.09 -72.43 26.45
C MET A 1 9.04 -71.52 27.68
N SER A 2 8.17 -70.50 27.70
CA SER A 2 6.81 -70.50 28.32
C SER A 2 6.89 -70.58 29.86
N PHE A 3 6.21 -69.81 30.72
CA PHE A 3 4.98 -69.01 30.69
C PHE A 3 5.03 -67.97 31.83
N GLY A 4 4.39 -66.79 31.68
CA GLY A 4 3.24 -66.37 32.52
C GLY A 4 3.55 -65.00 33.16
N HIS A 5 2.73 -63.94 33.05
CA HIS A 5 1.31 -63.84 33.36
C HIS A 5 0.56 -62.89 32.40
N ARG A 6 -0.63 -63.34 31.95
CA ARG A 6 -1.70 -62.50 31.40
C ARG A 6 -2.56 -61.97 32.55
N LEU A 7 -2.97 -60.71 32.46
CA LEU A 7 -4.14 -60.17 33.16
C LEU A 7 -5.24 -59.78 32.16
N SER A 8 -6.45 -59.92 32.65
CA SER A 8 -7.78 -59.98 32.05
C SER A 8 -8.27 -58.71 31.32
N SER A 9 -9.17 -58.92 30.35
CA SER A 9 -10.12 -57.96 29.74
C SER A 9 -10.92 -57.17 30.79
N SER A 10 -11.31 -55.91 30.57
CA SER A 10 -12.43 -55.48 29.71
C SER A 10 -12.52 -53.94 29.81
N SER A 11 -12.66 -53.18 28.72
CA SER A 11 -13.97 -52.80 28.20
C SER A 11 -13.81 -52.19 26.80
N VAL A 12 -14.57 -52.77 25.88
CA VAL A 12 -14.79 -52.32 24.51
C VAL A 12 -15.73 -51.12 24.55
N CYS A 13 -15.31 -49.96 24.03
CA CYS A 13 -16.24 -49.05 23.36
C CYS A 13 -16.02 -49.27 21.86
N ARG A 14 -17.04 -49.83 21.19
CA ARG A 14 -17.10 -49.97 19.74
C ARG A 14 -17.12 -48.57 19.13
N MET A 15 -16.28 -48.37 18.11
CA MET A 15 -16.47 -47.29 17.14
C MET A 15 -17.79 -47.53 16.42
N GLU A 16 -18.83 -46.78 16.78
CA GLU A 16 -20.04 -46.62 15.98
C GLU A 16 -19.89 -45.33 15.16
N ASP A 17 -19.74 -45.54 13.84
CA ASP A 17 -20.02 -44.62 12.74
C ASP A 17 -19.49 -43.16 12.79
N ASP A 18 -18.19 -43.03 12.51
CA ASP A 18 -17.48 -41.78 12.15
C ASP A 18 -17.94 -41.12 10.82
N LYS A 19 -19.07 -41.54 10.25
CA LYS A 19 -19.63 -40.92 9.04
C LYS A 19 -20.30 -39.59 9.33
N ILE A 20 -20.88 -39.41 10.52
CA ILE A 20 -21.54 -38.17 10.93
C ILE A 20 -20.51 -37.07 11.23
N GLY A 21 -19.39 -37.42 11.88
CA GLY A 21 -18.27 -36.50 12.14
C GLY A 21 -17.55 -36.05 10.86
N ALA A 22 -17.37 -36.95 9.89
CA ALA A 22 -16.83 -36.60 8.59
C ALA A 22 -17.79 -35.73 7.76
N LEU A 23 -19.11 -36.00 7.83
CA LEU A 23 -20.12 -35.17 7.16
C LEU A 23 -20.23 -33.77 7.77
N THR A 24 -20.20 -33.65 9.11
CA THR A 24 -20.27 -32.34 9.77
C THR A 24 -19.02 -31.52 9.53
N LEU A 25 -17.82 -32.12 9.56
CA LEU A 25 -16.58 -31.45 9.22
C LEU A 25 -16.55 -31.03 7.74
N SER A 26 -17.06 -31.88 6.84
CA SER A 26 -17.22 -31.57 5.41
C SER A 26 -18.25 -30.48 5.17
N LEU A 27 -19.39 -30.48 5.86
CA LEU A 27 -20.41 -29.42 5.78
C LEU A 27 -19.91 -28.11 6.36
N ILE A 28 -19.16 -28.13 7.47
CA ILE A 28 -18.52 -26.94 8.05
C ILE A 28 -17.41 -26.43 7.11
N CYS A 29 -16.61 -27.31 6.51
CA CYS A 29 -15.58 -26.92 5.56
C CYS A 29 -16.19 -26.37 4.27
N THR A 30 -17.28 -26.97 3.76
CA THR A 30 -18.03 -26.48 2.60
C THR A 30 -18.74 -25.16 2.91
N TYR A 31 -19.31 -25.01 4.11
CA TYR A 31 -19.92 -23.76 4.57
C TYR A 31 -18.86 -22.66 4.77
N CYS A 32 -17.69 -22.98 5.34
CA CYS A 32 -16.56 -22.07 5.42
C CYS A 32 -16.02 -21.69 4.02
N LEU A 33 -15.95 -22.63 3.07
CA LEU A 33 -15.58 -22.35 1.68
C LEU A 33 -16.62 -21.47 0.97
N LEU A 34 -17.91 -21.61 1.28
CA LEU A 34 -18.97 -20.72 0.80
C LEU A 34 -18.85 -19.29 1.39
N LEU A 35 -18.28 -19.16 2.60
CA LEU A 35 -18.03 -17.89 3.28
C LEU A 35 -16.76 -17.17 2.81
N VAL A 36 -15.83 -17.85 2.12
CA VAL A 36 -14.66 -17.18 1.52
C VAL A 36 -15.14 -16.38 0.30
N ASN A 37 -15.23 -15.06 0.46
CA ASN A 37 -15.52 -14.10 -0.63
C ASN A 37 -14.29 -13.82 -1.51
N GLY A 38 -13.47 -14.85 -1.72
CA GLY A 38 -12.23 -14.78 -2.49
C GLY A 38 -12.18 -15.87 -3.56
N TYR A 39 -11.43 -15.63 -4.64
CA TYR A 39 -11.15 -16.62 -5.67
C TYR A 39 -9.70 -16.48 -6.16
N ASP A 40 -9.04 -17.61 -6.41
CA ASP A 40 -7.63 -17.61 -6.81
C ASP A 40 -7.46 -17.10 -8.25
N VAL A 41 -6.49 -16.22 -8.43
CA VAL A 41 -6.13 -15.67 -9.74
C VAL A 41 -4.67 -16.03 -10.02
N PRO A 42 -4.37 -16.69 -11.15
CA PRO A 42 -3.00 -17.05 -11.48
C PRO A 42 -2.13 -15.80 -11.66
N MET A 43 -0.86 -15.96 -11.30
CA MET A 43 0.15 -14.93 -11.52
C MET A 43 0.73 -15.07 -12.92
N THR A 44 0.93 -13.94 -13.60
CA THR A 44 1.65 -13.85 -14.88
C THR A 44 2.96 -13.12 -14.64
N LEU A 45 4.08 -13.73 -15.08
CA LEU A 45 5.38 -13.08 -15.17
C LEU A 45 5.48 -12.41 -16.54
N LEU A 46 5.85 -11.13 -16.57
CA LEU A 46 6.03 -10.38 -17.80
C LEU A 46 7.50 -10.47 -18.25
N GLU A 47 7.88 -11.65 -18.76
CA GLU A 47 9.26 -11.94 -19.17
C GLU A 47 9.76 -10.97 -20.26
N SER A 48 8.89 -10.54 -21.17
CA SER A 48 9.21 -9.58 -22.24
C SER A 48 9.63 -8.20 -21.74
N ALA A 49 9.30 -7.84 -20.49
CA ALA A 49 9.67 -6.57 -19.89
C ALA A 49 11.15 -6.53 -19.44
N VAL A 50 11.79 -7.69 -19.25
CA VAL A 50 13.19 -7.79 -18.83
C VAL A 50 14.12 -7.15 -19.86
N ASP A 51 13.88 -7.43 -21.15
CA ASP A 51 14.66 -6.87 -22.26
C ASP A 51 14.49 -5.33 -22.39
N GLN A 52 13.44 -4.78 -21.78
CA GLN A 52 13.16 -3.34 -21.71
C GLN A 52 13.75 -2.68 -20.44
N GLY A 53 14.43 -3.46 -19.60
CA GLY A 53 14.98 -3.03 -18.32
C GLY A 53 13.94 -2.83 -17.21
N ALA A 54 12.69 -3.27 -17.43
CA ALA A 54 11.65 -3.27 -16.43
C ALA A 54 11.74 -4.55 -15.59
N VAL A 55 12.43 -4.46 -14.45
CA VAL A 55 12.73 -5.60 -13.58
C VAL A 55 12.54 -5.24 -12.10
N CYS A 56 12.29 -6.25 -11.27
CA CYS A 56 12.25 -6.11 -9.81
C CYS A 56 13.63 -5.80 -9.22
N LEU A 57 13.71 -5.52 -7.90
CA LEU A 57 14.96 -5.18 -7.20
C LEU A 57 16.11 -6.19 -7.43
N ASP A 58 15.80 -7.48 -7.61
CA ASP A 58 16.78 -8.54 -7.88
C ASP A 58 17.06 -8.82 -9.38
N GLY A 59 16.41 -8.09 -10.29
CA GLY A 59 16.50 -8.30 -11.73
C GLY A 59 15.50 -9.32 -12.31
N SER A 60 14.61 -9.91 -11.50
CA SER A 60 13.54 -10.79 -12.00
C SER A 60 12.44 -10.01 -12.75
N PRO A 61 11.68 -10.66 -13.65
CA PRO A 61 10.58 -10.00 -14.36
C PRO A 61 9.49 -9.50 -13.39
N PRO A 62 8.79 -8.41 -13.72
CA PRO A 62 7.63 -7.98 -12.96
C PRO A 62 6.47 -8.96 -13.14
N ALA A 63 5.53 -8.93 -12.20
CA ALA A 63 4.41 -9.83 -12.17
C ALA A 63 3.09 -9.10 -11.97
N TYR A 64 2.01 -9.68 -12.51
CA TYR A 64 0.65 -9.22 -12.26
C TYR A 64 -0.33 -10.39 -12.23
N HIS A 65 -1.51 -10.17 -11.66
CA HIS A 65 -2.64 -11.08 -11.71
C HIS A 65 -3.71 -10.48 -12.60
N PHE A 66 -4.36 -11.30 -13.42
CA PHE A 66 -5.41 -10.83 -14.33
C PHE A 66 -6.62 -11.77 -14.29
N SER A 67 -7.80 -11.17 -14.06
CA SER A 67 -9.09 -11.83 -14.09
C SER A 67 -9.95 -11.12 -15.15
N PRO A 68 -10.33 -11.80 -16.25
CA PRO A 68 -11.02 -11.16 -17.37
C PRO A 68 -12.43 -10.72 -16.98
N GLY A 69 -12.83 -9.56 -17.52
CA GLY A 69 -14.20 -9.06 -17.41
C GLY A 69 -15.15 -9.82 -18.31
N PHE A 70 -16.45 -9.65 -18.05
CA PHE A 70 -17.51 -10.31 -18.81
C PHE A 70 -18.75 -9.41 -18.93
N ASP A 71 -19.64 -9.76 -19.86
CA ASP A 71 -20.86 -9.01 -20.16
C ASP A 71 -20.61 -7.50 -20.36
N SER A 72 -21.39 -6.64 -19.73
CA SER A 72 -21.24 -5.18 -19.77
C SER A 72 -19.93 -4.67 -19.15
N GLY A 73 -19.20 -5.53 -18.43
CA GLY A 73 -17.92 -5.23 -17.80
C GLY A 73 -16.70 -5.58 -18.66
N ALA A 74 -16.88 -6.22 -19.81
CA ALA A 74 -15.79 -6.72 -20.66
C ALA A 74 -14.84 -5.62 -21.18
N ASN A 75 -15.31 -4.37 -21.30
CA ASN A 75 -14.49 -3.20 -21.65
C ASN A 75 -14.19 -2.28 -20.46
N ASN A 76 -14.53 -2.67 -19.23
CA ASN A 76 -14.20 -1.87 -18.05
C ASN A 76 -13.01 -2.49 -17.31
N TRP A 77 -12.13 -1.65 -16.77
CA TRP A 77 -10.83 -2.07 -16.22
C TRP A 77 -10.62 -1.53 -14.82
N LEU A 78 -10.22 -2.41 -13.90
CA LEU A 78 -9.79 -2.05 -12.56
C LEU A 78 -8.35 -2.54 -12.37
N VAL A 79 -7.42 -1.60 -12.32
CA VAL A 79 -6.00 -1.86 -12.10
C VAL A 79 -5.67 -1.52 -10.65
N HIS A 80 -5.23 -2.52 -9.87
CA HIS A 80 -4.95 -2.37 -8.45
C HIS A 80 -3.46 -2.52 -8.16
N MET A 81 -2.86 -1.48 -7.59
CA MET A 81 -1.45 -1.40 -7.22
C MET A 81 -1.26 -2.02 -5.84
N GLU A 82 -0.46 -3.07 -5.76
CA GLU A 82 -0.13 -3.69 -4.49
C GLU A 82 0.70 -2.73 -3.61
N GLY A 83 0.38 -2.68 -2.31
CA GLY A 83 1.16 -1.96 -1.31
C GLY A 83 2.23 -2.80 -0.64
N GLY A 84 2.85 -2.27 0.43
CA GLY A 84 3.82 -3.02 1.22
C GLY A 84 5.06 -2.20 1.57
N GLY A 85 4.85 -0.96 2.02
CA GLY A 85 5.92 -0.05 2.45
C GLY A 85 6.89 0.34 1.34
N TRP A 86 8.06 0.81 1.74
CA TRP A 86 9.15 1.18 0.83
C TRP A 86 10.45 0.59 1.36
N CYS A 87 11.51 0.62 0.57
CA CYS A 87 12.87 0.43 1.09
C CYS A 87 13.62 1.78 1.10
N THR A 88 14.22 2.13 2.23
CA THR A 88 14.75 3.48 2.50
C THR A 88 16.27 3.56 2.59
N SER A 89 16.97 2.48 2.29
CA SER A 89 18.42 2.45 2.18
C SER A 89 18.86 1.30 1.29
N ILE A 90 20.08 1.33 0.78
CA ILE A 90 20.65 0.22 0.01
C ILE A 90 20.61 -1.10 0.79
N GLN A 91 20.89 -1.08 2.09
CA GLN A 91 20.86 -2.27 2.94
C GLN A 91 19.45 -2.85 3.10
N ASP A 92 18.45 -1.97 3.22
CA ASP A 92 17.04 -2.34 3.32
C ASP A 92 16.54 -2.92 1.99
N CYS A 93 16.86 -2.27 0.86
CA CYS A 93 16.52 -2.80 -0.47
C CYS A 93 17.23 -4.13 -0.76
N LEU A 94 18.47 -4.29 -0.30
CA LEU A 94 19.22 -5.55 -0.37
C LEU A 94 18.51 -6.68 0.39
N ALA A 95 18.01 -6.43 1.60
CA ALA A 95 17.25 -7.42 2.36
C ALA A 95 15.92 -7.74 1.66
N ARG A 96 15.26 -6.70 1.11
CA ARG A 96 13.96 -6.82 0.44
C ARG A 96 14.03 -7.62 -0.86
N LYS A 97 15.14 -7.57 -1.62
CA LYS A 97 15.29 -8.25 -2.91
C LYS A 97 15.12 -9.78 -2.82
N ASP A 98 15.45 -10.37 -1.67
CA ASP A 98 15.35 -11.82 -1.42
C ASP A 98 13.96 -12.22 -0.86
N THR A 99 12.93 -11.41 -1.11
CA THR A 99 11.55 -11.63 -0.66
C THR A 99 10.56 -11.39 -1.79
N PHE A 100 9.28 -11.76 -1.58
CA PHE A 100 8.19 -11.51 -2.56
C PHE A 100 7.93 -10.01 -2.82
N ARG A 101 8.55 -9.12 -2.04
CA ARG A 101 8.47 -7.67 -2.13
C ARG A 101 9.61 -7.02 -2.92
N GLY A 102 10.57 -7.83 -3.36
CA GLY A 102 11.71 -7.37 -4.18
C GLY A 102 12.07 -8.32 -5.33
N SER A 103 11.42 -9.49 -5.41
CA SER A 103 11.65 -10.46 -6.48
C SER A 103 10.40 -11.31 -6.75
N SER A 104 10.09 -11.48 -8.03
CA SER A 104 8.98 -12.32 -8.47
C SER A 104 9.22 -13.82 -8.24
N LYS A 105 10.48 -14.22 -8.00
CA LYS A 105 10.84 -15.62 -7.67
C LYS A 105 10.21 -16.13 -6.38
N TYR A 106 9.85 -15.22 -5.48
CA TYR A 106 9.23 -15.54 -4.19
C TYR A 106 7.72 -15.23 -4.16
N MET A 107 7.16 -14.73 -5.26
CA MET A 107 5.74 -14.42 -5.33
C MET A 107 4.91 -15.69 -5.55
N LYS A 108 3.83 -15.81 -4.79
CA LYS A 108 2.83 -16.86 -4.94
C LYS A 108 1.55 -16.32 -5.61
N PRO A 109 0.72 -17.20 -6.18
CA PRO A 109 -0.66 -16.87 -6.54
C PRO A 109 -1.41 -16.15 -5.40
N LEU A 110 -2.38 -15.30 -5.74
CA LEU A 110 -3.18 -14.55 -4.78
C LEU A 110 -4.66 -14.76 -5.07
N SER A 111 -5.47 -14.69 -4.00
CA SER A 111 -6.93 -14.66 -4.13
C SER A 111 -7.42 -13.21 -4.23
N PHE A 112 -8.38 -12.96 -5.11
CA PHE A 112 -9.03 -11.66 -5.24
C PHE A 112 -10.30 -11.62 -4.37
N SER A 113 -10.43 -10.55 -3.59
CA SER A 113 -11.56 -10.27 -2.69
C SER A 113 -11.88 -8.76 -2.68
N GLY A 114 -12.90 -8.36 -1.92
CA GLY A 114 -13.27 -6.94 -1.76
C GLY A 114 -13.55 -6.29 -3.11
N ILE A 115 -12.88 -5.17 -3.40
CA ILE A 115 -12.99 -4.44 -4.67
C ILE A 115 -12.60 -5.29 -5.90
N LEU A 116 -11.77 -6.32 -5.74
CA LEU A 116 -11.40 -7.27 -6.80
C LEU A 116 -12.30 -8.52 -6.84
N GLY A 117 -13.30 -8.61 -5.95
CA GLY A 117 -14.24 -9.73 -5.90
C GLY A 117 -15.01 -9.91 -7.22
N ASN A 118 -15.44 -11.14 -7.51
CA ASN A 118 -16.20 -11.49 -8.72
C ASN A 118 -17.68 -11.79 -8.46
N ARG A 119 -18.16 -11.61 -7.22
CA ARG A 119 -19.57 -11.84 -6.86
C ARG A 119 -20.30 -10.51 -6.84
N GLN A 120 -21.34 -10.36 -7.67
CA GLN A 120 -22.15 -9.13 -7.71
C GLN A 120 -22.73 -8.77 -6.34
N LYS A 121 -23.13 -9.75 -5.52
CA LYS A 121 -23.67 -9.49 -4.18
C LYS A 121 -22.65 -8.79 -3.26
N SER A 122 -21.35 -9.06 -3.44
CA SER A 122 -20.29 -8.58 -2.54
C SER A 122 -19.41 -7.49 -3.18
N ASN A 123 -19.55 -7.27 -4.48
CA ASN A 123 -18.87 -6.23 -5.27
C ASN A 123 -19.77 -5.75 -6.44
N PRO A 124 -20.91 -5.12 -6.18
CA PRO A 124 -21.99 -4.92 -7.16
C PRO A 124 -21.59 -4.15 -8.42
N ASP A 125 -20.64 -3.24 -8.29
CA ASP A 125 -20.31 -2.26 -9.32
C ASP A 125 -19.12 -2.63 -10.20
N PHE A 126 -18.24 -3.50 -9.69
CA PHE A 126 -16.98 -3.89 -10.34
C PHE A 126 -16.81 -5.40 -10.51
N TYR A 127 -17.78 -6.24 -10.10
CA TYR A 127 -17.64 -7.70 -10.11
C TYR A 127 -17.32 -8.30 -11.48
N ASN A 128 -17.84 -7.69 -12.56
CA ASN A 128 -17.70 -8.18 -13.93
C ASN A 128 -16.67 -7.41 -14.77
N TRP A 129 -15.90 -6.50 -14.16
CA TRP A 129 -14.82 -5.78 -14.84
C TRP A 129 -13.59 -6.65 -15.04
N ASN A 130 -12.74 -6.28 -16.01
CA ASN A 130 -11.36 -6.75 -16.05
C ASN A 130 -10.66 -6.29 -14.78
N LYS A 131 -10.08 -7.23 -14.03
CA LYS A 131 -9.44 -6.96 -12.75
C LYS A 131 -7.98 -7.35 -12.79
N VAL A 132 -7.12 -6.40 -12.46
CA VAL A 132 -5.67 -6.57 -12.45
C VAL A 132 -5.14 -6.23 -11.07
N LYS A 133 -4.20 -7.03 -10.56
CA LYS A 133 -3.36 -6.66 -9.42
C LYS A 133 -1.90 -6.67 -9.85
N ILE A 134 -1.27 -5.49 -9.92
CA ILE A 134 0.15 -5.34 -10.24
C ILE A 134 0.95 -5.65 -8.98
N ARG A 135 1.90 -6.59 -9.05
CA ARG A 135 2.70 -7.00 -7.91
C ARG A 135 3.82 -6.01 -7.64
N TYR A 136 4.01 -5.70 -6.36
CA TYR A 136 4.92 -4.64 -5.93
C TYR A 136 6.29 -5.20 -5.55
N CYS A 137 7.29 -4.89 -6.39
CA CYS A 137 8.64 -5.43 -6.25
C CYS A 137 9.79 -4.40 -6.38
N ASP A 138 9.48 -3.11 -6.45
CA ASP A 138 10.48 -2.04 -6.60
C ASP A 138 10.79 -1.30 -5.30
N GLY A 139 9.85 -1.24 -4.35
CA GLY A 139 10.07 -0.58 -3.06
C GLY A 139 10.02 0.95 -3.10
N SER A 140 9.47 1.56 -4.16
CA SER A 140 9.41 3.02 -4.36
C SER A 140 8.02 3.55 -4.74
N SER A 141 6.92 2.82 -4.53
CA SER A 141 5.61 3.17 -5.12
C SER A 141 5.66 3.32 -6.65
N PHE A 142 6.47 2.49 -7.31
CA PHE A 142 6.64 2.49 -8.75
C PHE A 142 7.19 3.82 -9.33
N THR A 143 7.97 4.59 -8.56
CA THR A 143 8.55 5.86 -9.05
C THR A 143 10.00 5.73 -9.51
N GLY A 144 10.78 4.81 -8.92
CA GLY A 144 12.20 4.63 -9.19
C GLY A 144 12.48 4.34 -10.67
N ASP A 145 13.44 5.05 -11.25
CA ASP A 145 13.89 4.91 -12.64
C ASP A 145 15.36 5.29 -12.74
N VAL A 146 16.22 4.43 -12.21
CA VAL A 146 17.67 4.57 -12.28
C VAL A 146 18.17 3.69 -13.41
N ASP A 147 18.88 4.23 -14.41
CA ASP A 147 19.29 3.48 -15.60
C ASP A 147 20.42 2.49 -15.35
N GLU A 148 21.34 2.80 -14.44
CA GLU A 148 22.43 1.92 -14.06
C GLU A 148 22.01 0.87 -13.01
N VAL A 149 22.74 -0.23 -12.97
CA VAL A 149 22.63 -1.24 -11.91
C VAL A 149 23.64 -0.89 -10.82
N ASP A 150 23.27 -1.01 -9.55
CA ASP A 150 24.24 -0.80 -8.47
C ASP A 150 25.36 -1.86 -8.60
N PRO A 151 26.62 -1.46 -8.87
CA PRO A 151 27.69 -2.40 -9.16
C PRO A 151 28.17 -3.16 -7.92
N ALA A 152 27.90 -2.65 -6.72
CA ALA A 152 28.30 -3.29 -5.47
C ALA A 152 27.26 -4.31 -5.00
N THR A 153 25.98 -4.04 -5.24
CA THR A 153 24.87 -4.81 -4.65
C THR A 153 24.02 -5.57 -5.67
N ASN A 154 24.19 -5.25 -6.96
CA ASN A 154 23.39 -5.73 -8.09
C ASN A 154 21.89 -5.46 -7.89
N LEU A 155 21.55 -4.29 -7.33
CA LEU A 155 20.18 -3.81 -7.18
C LEU A 155 19.70 -3.03 -8.40
N TYR A 156 18.42 -3.17 -8.70
CA TYR A 156 17.72 -2.51 -9.80
C TYR A 156 16.59 -1.63 -9.28
N PHE A 157 16.64 -0.32 -9.51
CA PHE A 157 15.59 0.62 -9.10
C PHE A 157 14.73 1.04 -10.30
N ARG A 158 13.77 0.19 -10.68
CA ARG A 158 13.03 0.27 -11.97
C ARG A 158 11.50 0.37 -11.81
N GLY A 159 11.02 0.82 -10.66
CA GLY A 159 9.59 0.92 -10.37
C GLY A 159 8.75 1.55 -11.48
N ALA A 160 9.19 2.68 -12.07
CA ALA A 160 8.43 3.34 -13.12
C ALA A 160 8.45 2.58 -14.46
N LYS A 161 9.57 1.90 -14.78
CA LYS A 161 9.65 1.00 -15.94
C LYS A 161 8.75 -0.22 -15.76
N VAL A 162 8.72 -0.81 -14.57
CA VAL A 162 7.82 -1.91 -14.21
C VAL A 162 6.36 -1.49 -14.38
N TRP A 163 5.98 -0.34 -13.83
CA TRP A 163 4.64 0.21 -14.00
C TRP A 163 4.27 0.37 -15.48
N LEU A 164 5.12 1.05 -16.25
CA LEU A 164 4.82 1.32 -17.66
C LEU A 164 4.69 0.02 -18.48
N ALA A 165 5.64 -0.90 -18.33
CA ALA A 165 5.63 -2.17 -19.06
C ALA A 165 4.37 -3.00 -18.77
N VAL A 166 3.93 -3.03 -17.51
CA VAL A 166 2.68 -3.73 -17.15
C VAL A 166 1.46 -3.00 -17.73
N ILE A 167 1.40 -1.67 -17.70
CA ILE A 167 0.27 -0.93 -18.29
C ILE A 167 0.21 -1.12 -19.81
N GLU A 168 1.35 -1.12 -20.51
CA GLU A 168 1.43 -1.38 -21.95
C GLU A 168 0.94 -2.81 -22.29
N GLU A 169 1.35 -3.81 -21.52
CA GLU A 169 0.82 -5.18 -21.63
C GLU A 169 -0.71 -5.22 -21.47
N LEU A 170 -1.28 -4.47 -20.52
CA LEU A 170 -2.74 -4.42 -20.34
C LEU A 170 -3.45 -3.71 -21.51
N LEU A 171 -2.83 -2.66 -22.07
CA LEU A 171 -3.33 -1.98 -23.27
C LEU A 171 -3.40 -2.96 -24.45
N GLU A 172 -2.36 -3.78 -24.66
CA GLU A 172 -2.34 -4.83 -25.67
C GLU A 172 -3.41 -5.90 -25.43
N LYS A 173 -3.71 -6.22 -24.17
CA LYS A 173 -4.79 -7.15 -23.79
C LYS A 173 -6.20 -6.61 -23.97
N GLY A 174 -6.35 -5.34 -24.34
CA GLY A 174 -7.65 -4.73 -24.65
C GLY A 174 -8.02 -3.53 -23.80
N MET A 175 -7.15 -3.09 -22.87
CA MET A 175 -7.39 -1.84 -22.14
C MET A 175 -7.35 -0.61 -23.06
N ASN A 176 -6.74 -0.73 -24.24
CA ASN A 176 -6.84 0.25 -25.32
C ASN A 176 -8.25 0.44 -25.91
N LYS A 177 -9.24 -0.35 -25.45
CA LYS A 177 -10.67 -0.21 -25.79
C LYS A 177 -11.52 0.08 -24.56
N ALA A 178 -10.89 0.48 -23.46
CA ALA A 178 -11.61 0.67 -22.20
C ALA A 178 -12.70 1.73 -22.33
N GLU A 179 -13.89 1.44 -21.82
CA GLU A 179 -14.96 2.44 -21.65
C GLU A 179 -14.84 3.12 -20.29
N LYS A 180 -14.39 2.38 -19.28
CA LYS A 180 -14.20 2.85 -17.91
C LYS A 180 -12.92 2.23 -17.36
N ALA A 181 -12.12 3.03 -16.67
CA ALA A 181 -10.91 2.56 -16.03
C ALA A 181 -10.79 3.15 -14.62
N LEU A 182 -10.46 2.29 -13.65
CA LEU A 182 -10.20 2.67 -12.26
C LEU A 182 -8.79 2.23 -11.89
N LEU A 183 -7.90 3.20 -11.67
CA LEU A 183 -6.61 2.93 -11.01
C LEU A 183 -6.82 2.97 -9.51
N SER A 184 -6.48 1.89 -8.82
CA SER A 184 -6.61 1.80 -7.37
C SER A 184 -5.35 1.25 -6.75
N GLY A 185 -5.25 1.29 -5.43
CA GLY A 185 -4.19 0.60 -4.70
C GLY A 185 -4.31 0.84 -3.21
N CYS A 186 -3.60 0.03 -2.42
CA CYS A 186 -3.52 0.24 -0.99
C CYS A 186 -2.11 0.67 -0.52
N SER A 187 -2.02 1.55 0.49
CA SER A 187 -0.77 1.83 1.22
C SER A 187 0.24 2.48 0.27
N ALA A 188 1.44 1.92 0.13
CA ALA A 188 2.38 2.32 -0.93
C ALA A 188 1.77 2.25 -2.35
N GLY A 189 0.86 1.31 -2.60
CA GLY A 189 0.10 1.22 -3.86
C GLY A 189 -1.02 2.26 -3.94
N GLY A 190 -1.60 2.66 -2.80
CA GLY A 190 -2.56 3.76 -2.72
C GLY A 190 -1.89 5.10 -3.01
N LEU A 191 -0.67 5.30 -2.50
CA LEU A 191 0.16 6.42 -2.90
C LEU A 191 0.52 6.34 -4.39
N ALA A 192 0.92 5.16 -4.90
CA ALA A 192 1.20 4.98 -6.32
C ALA A 192 -0.01 5.32 -7.20
N SER A 193 -1.24 4.97 -6.78
CA SER A 193 -2.47 5.32 -7.49
C SER A 193 -2.68 6.83 -7.61
N ILE A 194 -2.17 7.63 -6.67
CA ILE A 194 -2.18 9.10 -6.72
C ILE A 194 -1.09 9.59 -7.68
N LEU A 195 0.15 9.15 -7.46
CA LEU A 195 1.31 9.63 -8.20
C LEU A 195 1.24 9.33 -9.71
N HIS A 196 0.64 8.19 -10.08
CA HIS A 196 0.50 7.76 -11.47
C HIS A 196 -0.87 8.05 -12.08
N CYS A 197 -1.80 8.67 -11.35
CA CYS A 197 -3.20 8.81 -11.78
C CYS A 197 -3.37 9.53 -13.11
N ASP A 198 -2.81 10.74 -13.25
CA ASP A 198 -2.94 11.53 -14.48
C ASP A 198 -2.21 10.88 -15.65
N ARG A 199 -1.07 10.23 -15.40
CA ARG A 199 -0.36 9.45 -16.42
C ARG A 199 -1.17 8.23 -16.86
N PHE A 200 -1.87 7.56 -15.95
CA PHE A 200 -2.77 6.46 -16.28
C PHE A 200 -3.95 6.95 -17.13
N HIS A 201 -4.56 8.08 -16.77
CA HIS A 201 -5.60 8.72 -17.58
C HIS A 201 -5.11 8.98 -19.01
N ASP A 202 -3.89 9.50 -19.18
CA ASP A 202 -3.34 9.84 -20.50
C ASP A 202 -2.97 8.61 -21.36
N LEU A 203 -2.86 7.42 -20.77
CA LEU A 203 -2.56 6.16 -21.47
C LEU A 203 -3.81 5.39 -21.91
N VAL A 204 -4.96 5.68 -21.32
CA VAL A 204 -6.25 5.04 -21.60
C VAL A 204 -6.99 5.85 -22.68
N PRO A 205 -7.94 5.28 -23.46
CA PRO A 205 -8.62 6.02 -24.53
C PRO A 205 -9.26 7.34 -24.08
N GLU A 206 -9.16 8.38 -24.92
CA GLU A 206 -9.65 9.74 -24.59
C GLU A 206 -11.15 9.79 -24.24
N ASN A 207 -11.95 8.86 -24.77
CA ASN A 207 -13.40 8.78 -24.51
C ASN A 207 -13.75 7.90 -23.29
N ALA A 208 -12.76 7.28 -22.65
CA ALA A 208 -12.98 6.45 -21.48
C ALA A 208 -13.25 7.31 -20.24
N THR A 209 -14.11 6.82 -19.34
CA THR A 209 -14.21 7.41 -18.00
C THR A 209 -13.09 6.87 -17.12
N VAL A 210 -12.08 7.69 -16.83
CA VAL A 210 -10.96 7.30 -15.96
C VAL A 210 -11.05 8.01 -14.62
N LYS A 211 -10.89 7.24 -13.54
CA LYS A 211 -10.84 7.75 -12.15
C LYS A 211 -9.80 6.98 -11.35
N CYS A 212 -9.40 7.52 -10.20
CA CYS A 212 -8.46 6.86 -9.29
C CYS A 212 -9.03 6.70 -7.88
N LEU A 213 -8.60 5.65 -7.17
CA LEU A 213 -8.96 5.37 -5.78
C LEU A 213 -7.69 5.12 -4.97
N SER A 214 -7.41 5.98 -4.01
CA SER A 214 -6.34 5.77 -3.03
C SER A 214 -6.93 5.22 -1.74
N ASP A 215 -6.56 3.98 -1.41
CA ASP A 215 -6.88 3.34 -0.13
C ASP A 215 -5.66 3.39 0.79
N ALA A 216 -5.79 4.04 1.95
CA ALA A 216 -4.70 4.18 2.93
C ALA A 216 -3.39 4.73 2.33
N GLY A 217 -3.49 5.53 1.25
CA GLY A 217 -2.36 6.11 0.53
C GLY A 217 -2.15 7.59 0.79
N PHE A 218 -3.10 8.26 1.46
CA PHE A 218 -3.03 9.67 1.82
C PHE A 218 -2.19 9.91 3.07
N PHE A 219 -0.87 9.80 2.95
CA PHE A 219 0.03 10.14 4.06
C PHE A 219 0.21 11.65 4.18
N ILE A 220 0.18 12.19 5.40
CA ILE A 220 0.34 13.63 5.63
C ILE A 220 1.74 14.01 6.14
N ASN A 221 2.25 15.16 5.73
CA ASN A 221 3.50 15.72 6.21
C ASN A 221 3.31 16.37 7.58
N THR A 222 3.36 15.56 8.62
CA THR A 222 3.31 16.01 10.00
C THR A 222 4.15 15.15 10.92
N LYS A 223 4.29 15.61 12.16
CA LYS A 223 4.91 14.86 13.25
C LYS A 223 4.02 13.70 13.68
N ASP A 224 4.61 12.54 13.87
CA ASP A 224 3.94 11.42 14.51
C ASP A 224 3.65 11.71 16.00
N ILE A 225 2.99 10.77 16.68
CA ILE A 225 2.63 10.91 18.09
C ILE A 225 3.84 11.00 19.04
N SER A 226 5.06 10.72 18.56
CA SER A 226 6.31 10.94 19.30
C SER A 226 6.88 12.35 19.14
N GLY A 227 6.30 13.14 18.24
CA GLY A 227 6.80 14.46 17.85
C GLY A 227 7.87 14.42 16.76
N ALA A 228 8.14 13.26 16.16
CA ALA A 228 9.16 13.08 15.13
C ALA A 228 8.57 13.21 13.72
N GLU A 229 9.35 13.77 12.78
CA GLU A 229 8.97 13.87 11.36
C GLU A 229 9.26 12.56 10.60
N SER A 230 8.78 11.43 11.15
CA SER A 230 9.13 10.09 10.69
C SER A 230 8.82 9.87 9.22
N ILE A 231 7.64 10.26 8.74
CA ILE A 231 7.24 10.05 7.33
C ILE A 231 8.04 10.94 6.38
N ALA A 232 8.32 12.19 6.76
CA ALA A 232 9.13 13.10 5.95
C ALA A 232 10.55 12.58 5.77
N SER A 233 11.16 12.10 6.86
CA SER A 233 12.44 11.39 6.81
C SER A 233 12.37 10.13 5.94
N TYR A 234 11.29 9.34 6.09
CA TYR A 234 11.08 8.13 5.30
C TYR A 234 11.04 8.42 3.79
N TYR A 235 10.23 9.38 3.34
CA TYR A 235 10.15 9.77 1.92
C TYR A 235 11.41 10.44 1.40
N SER A 236 12.09 11.25 2.23
CA SER A 236 13.41 11.76 1.89
C SER A 236 14.39 10.62 1.60
N ASN A 237 14.38 9.57 2.42
CA ASN A 237 15.25 8.41 2.25
C ASN A 237 14.83 7.52 1.07
N VAL A 238 13.53 7.36 0.79
CA VAL A 238 13.05 6.68 -0.43
C VAL A 238 13.57 7.41 -1.66
N VAL A 239 13.35 8.72 -1.75
CA VAL A 239 13.86 9.51 -2.89
C VAL A 239 15.38 9.42 -2.95
N GLY A 240 16.10 9.57 -1.84
CA GLY A 240 17.56 9.49 -1.83
C GLY A 240 18.13 8.11 -2.22
N THR A 241 17.40 7.02 -1.92
CA THR A 241 17.82 5.65 -2.25
C THR A 241 17.48 5.27 -3.69
N HIS A 242 16.30 5.69 -4.17
CA HIS A 242 15.76 5.38 -5.49
C HIS A 242 16.05 6.47 -6.52
N VAL A 243 17.00 7.35 -6.20
CA VAL A 243 17.66 8.27 -7.11
C VAL A 243 19.12 7.88 -7.10
N GLN A 244 19.68 7.53 -8.25
CA GLN A 244 21.10 7.31 -8.28
C GLN A 244 21.78 8.62 -7.89
N SER A 245 22.75 8.51 -6.98
CA SER A 245 23.84 9.47 -6.96
C SER A 245 24.57 9.31 -8.30
N ALA A 246 24.00 9.87 -9.38
CA ALA A 246 24.83 10.38 -10.44
C ALA A 246 25.92 11.15 -9.71
N ASN A 247 27.18 10.85 -9.99
CA ASN A 247 28.27 11.68 -9.53
C ASN A 247 27.93 13.10 -9.98
N TYR A 248 27.29 13.89 -9.12
CA TYR A 248 27.06 15.30 -9.33
C TYR A 248 28.47 15.88 -9.29
N LYS A 249 29.13 15.88 -10.45
CA LYS A 249 30.16 16.85 -10.75
C LYS A 249 29.42 18.17 -10.71
N ILE A 250 29.36 18.78 -9.54
CA ILE A 250 29.03 20.18 -9.40
C ILE A 250 30.14 20.89 -10.17
N ASN A 251 29.90 21.16 -11.46
CA ASN A 251 30.74 22.07 -12.22
C ASN A 251 30.43 23.45 -11.66
N PHE A 252 31.17 23.84 -10.62
CA PHE A 252 31.26 25.24 -10.28
C PHE A 252 31.85 25.96 -11.48
N MET A 253 31.03 26.74 -12.18
CA MET A 253 31.51 27.67 -13.19
C MET A 253 32.17 28.86 -12.50
N PHE A 254 33.31 28.63 -11.85
CA PHE A 254 34.24 29.70 -11.57
C PHE A 254 35.12 29.86 -12.81
N PRO A 255 35.13 31.03 -13.49
CA PRO A 255 35.87 31.18 -14.74
C PRO A 255 37.38 30.91 -14.62
N LYS A 256 37.95 30.78 -13.42
CA LYS A 256 39.38 30.52 -13.21
C LYS A 256 39.65 29.90 -11.84
N LEU A 257 39.43 28.60 -11.60
CA LEU A 257 40.17 27.83 -10.57
C LEU A 257 39.81 26.33 -10.65
N LYS A 258 40.80 25.49 -10.98
CA LYS A 258 40.67 24.02 -10.95
C LYS A 258 41.10 23.51 -9.57
N TYR A 259 40.16 23.00 -8.78
CA TYR A 259 40.49 22.10 -7.66
C TYR A 259 39.51 20.92 -7.65
N THR A 260 40.08 19.72 -7.57
CA THR A 260 39.35 18.47 -7.33
C THR A 260 39.39 18.22 -5.82
N LEU A 261 38.25 18.22 -5.14
CA LEU A 261 38.16 17.84 -3.73
C LEU A 261 37.23 16.63 -3.59
N SER A 262 37.63 15.66 -2.77
CA SER A 262 36.81 14.51 -2.40
C SER A 262 35.76 14.89 -1.34
N ILE A 263 34.65 14.16 -1.33
CA ILE A 263 33.39 14.46 -0.64
C ILE A 263 33.47 14.49 0.92
N GLY A 264 34.65 14.31 1.52
CA GLY A 264 34.83 14.37 2.98
C GLY A 264 34.82 15.76 3.61
N ALA A 265 34.94 16.84 2.83
CA ALA A 265 35.18 18.19 3.38
C ALA A 265 33.99 19.16 3.34
N ILE A 266 32.84 18.78 2.76
CA ILE A 266 31.72 19.73 2.55
C ILE A 266 30.83 19.85 3.80
N PHE A 267 30.80 18.85 4.69
CA PHE A 267 29.91 18.86 5.85
C PHE A 267 30.33 19.80 6.99
N GLN A 268 31.53 20.39 6.98
CA GLN A 268 31.98 21.34 8.01
C GLN A 268 31.78 22.82 7.64
N ALA A 269 31.35 23.15 6.42
CA ALA A 269 31.25 24.55 5.97
C ALA A 269 29.84 25.18 6.11
N PHE A 270 28.82 24.41 6.48
CA PHE A 270 27.43 24.90 6.55
C PHE A 270 26.96 25.35 7.94
N SER A 271 27.87 25.54 8.90
CA SER A 271 27.56 26.25 10.13
C SER A 271 27.83 27.75 9.96
N GLY A 272 26.89 28.50 9.34
CA GLY A 272 26.82 29.94 9.55
C GLY A 272 26.77 30.89 8.34
N SER A 273 25.94 30.63 7.32
CA SER A 273 25.65 31.66 6.30
C SER A 273 24.17 31.69 5.91
N SER A 274 23.56 32.86 6.08
CA SER A 274 22.17 33.21 5.82
C SER A 274 21.95 33.60 4.35
N THR A 275 22.22 32.69 3.42
CA THR A 275 21.84 32.88 2.00
C THR A 275 21.21 31.61 1.44
N SER A 276 19.92 31.70 1.18
CA SER A 276 19.09 30.69 0.51
C SER A 276 19.45 30.63 -0.98
N CYS A 277 20.40 29.76 -1.34
CA CYS A 277 20.49 29.28 -2.73
C CYS A 277 19.39 28.25 -2.97
N LEU A 278 18.28 28.67 -3.55
CA LEU A 278 17.36 27.77 -4.24
C LEU A 278 18.10 27.20 -5.45
N ALA A 279 18.53 25.93 -5.35
CA ALA A 279 18.97 25.19 -6.50
C ALA A 279 17.76 25.01 -7.43
N VAL A 280 17.76 25.71 -8.57
CA VAL A 280 16.82 25.44 -9.66
C VAL A 280 17.34 24.20 -10.36
N PHE A 281 16.70 23.06 -10.11
CA PHE A 281 16.95 21.83 -10.86
C PHE A 281 16.29 21.98 -12.24
N ASN A 282 17.07 21.86 -13.32
CA ASN A 282 16.47 21.71 -14.65
C ASN A 282 15.69 20.39 -14.66
N HIS A 283 14.46 20.43 -15.18
CA HIS A 283 13.56 19.27 -15.21
C HIS A 283 14.14 18.07 -15.95
N ASP A 284 15.07 18.30 -16.89
CA ASP A 284 15.74 17.28 -17.70
C ASP A 284 16.89 16.55 -16.98
N ASP A 285 17.32 17.01 -15.79
CA ASP A 285 18.40 16.40 -15.00
C ASP A 285 17.89 15.52 -13.83
N LEU A 286 16.58 15.34 -13.69
CA LEU A 286 15.98 14.49 -12.67
C LEU A 286 16.14 13.01 -13.04
N GLN A 287 16.85 12.23 -12.21
CA GLN A 287 16.95 10.78 -12.32
C GLN A 287 16.16 10.08 -11.19
N GLY A 288 15.87 8.80 -11.35
CA GLY A 288 15.24 7.98 -10.32
C GLY A 288 13.79 8.37 -10.04
N SER A 289 13.39 8.31 -8.77
CA SER A 289 12.02 8.64 -8.35
C SER A 289 11.56 10.03 -8.77
N ALA A 290 12.45 11.03 -8.72
CA ALA A 290 12.08 12.43 -8.97
C ALA A 290 11.50 12.68 -10.37
N LYS A 291 11.97 11.93 -11.38
CA LYS A 291 11.54 12.02 -12.78
C LYS A 291 10.08 11.57 -12.98
N ASN A 292 9.59 10.67 -12.13
CA ASN A 292 8.27 10.07 -12.26
C ASN A 292 7.25 10.61 -11.24
N LEU A 293 7.57 11.75 -10.62
CA LEU A 293 6.63 12.51 -9.78
C LEU A 293 5.95 13.60 -10.61
N PRO A 294 4.76 14.07 -10.19
CA PRO A 294 4.06 15.16 -10.87
C PRO A 294 4.94 16.40 -11.02
N SER A 295 5.15 16.83 -12.27
CA SER A 295 6.01 17.97 -12.62
C SER A 295 5.53 19.28 -11.98
N SER A 296 4.22 19.44 -11.85
CA SER A 296 3.60 20.60 -11.20
C SER A 296 4.02 20.73 -9.73
N CYS A 297 4.21 19.60 -9.05
CA CYS A 297 4.71 19.55 -7.69
C CYS A 297 6.24 19.75 -7.64
N THR A 298 7.01 18.99 -8.43
CA THR A 298 8.50 19.05 -8.37
C THR A 298 9.07 20.38 -8.85
N ALA A 299 8.31 21.17 -9.61
CA ALA A 299 8.65 22.55 -9.97
C ALA A 299 8.62 23.52 -8.77
N ARG A 300 7.93 23.18 -7.67
CA ARG A 300 7.69 24.06 -6.52
C ARG A 300 8.35 23.59 -5.23
N MET A 301 8.65 22.30 -5.11
CA MET A 301 9.21 21.71 -3.90
C MET A 301 10.15 20.55 -4.20
N THR A 302 10.86 20.08 -3.18
CA THR A 302 11.76 18.93 -3.32
C THR A 302 10.97 17.67 -3.69
N PRO A 303 11.56 16.74 -4.46
CA PRO A 303 10.87 15.51 -4.87
C PRO A 303 10.33 14.68 -3.69
N SER A 304 11.02 14.68 -2.54
CA SER A 304 10.55 14.01 -1.32
C SER A 304 9.21 14.55 -0.81
N MET A 305 8.95 15.84 -0.99
CA MET A 305 7.68 16.45 -0.60
C MET A 305 6.55 16.02 -1.54
N CYS A 306 6.84 15.75 -2.81
CA CYS A 306 5.85 15.28 -3.78
C CYS A 306 5.40 13.83 -3.56
N PHE A 307 5.94 13.11 -2.57
CA PHE A 307 5.36 11.86 -2.08
C PHE A 307 4.17 12.09 -1.14
N PHE A 308 3.96 13.30 -0.61
CA PHE A 308 2.80 13.58 0.24
C PHE A 308 1.61 14.04 -0.62
N PRO A 309 0.49 13.30 -0.62
CA PRO A 309 -0.68 13.64 -1.42
C PRO A 309 -1.25 15.03 -1.18
N GLN A 310 -1.10 15.61 0.01
CA GLN A 310 -1.52 16.99 0.30
C GLN A 310 -0.91 18.05 -0.63
N TYR A 311 0.23 17.76 -1.27
CA TYR A 311 0.88 18.67 -2.23
C TYR A 311 0.66 18.30 -3.70
N VAL A 312 0.14 17.10 -3.97
CA VAL A 312 -0.09 16.58 -5.33
C VAL A 312 -1.56 16.68 -5.70
N VAL A 313 -2.45 16.23 -4.81
CA VAL A 313 -3.88 16.12 -5.05
C VAL A 313 -4.55 17.44 -5.47
N PRO A 314 -4.19 18.62 -4.91
CA PRO A 314 -4.78 19.89 -5.35
C PRO A 314 -4.55 20.24 -6.82
N GLU A 315 -3.54 19.64 -7.47
CA GLU A 315 -3.15 19.93 -8.85
C GLU A 315 -3.50 18.78 -9.82
N MET A 316 -4.07 17.68 -9.32
CA MET A 316 -4.49 16.55 -10.13
C MET A 316 -5.65 16.91 -11.05
N ARG A 317 -5.63 16.40 -12.28
CA ARG A 317 -6.72 16.57 -13.25
C ARG A 317 -7.76 15.48 -13.13
N THR A 318 -7.32 14.26 -12.86
CA THR A 318 -8.15 13.06 -12.86
C THR A 318 -8.90 12.94 -11.52
N PRO A 319 -10.21 12.63 -11.53
CA PRO A 319 -10.97 12.48 -10.29
C PRO A 319 -10.39 11.39 -9.37
N LEU A 320 -10.21 11.75 -8.10
CA LEU A 320 -9.66 10.87 -7.05
C LEU A 320 -10.69 10.58 -5.97
N PHE A 321 -10.78 9.33 -5.52
CA PHE A 321 -11.46 8.97 -4.28
C PHE A 321 -10.42 8.67 -3.20
N ILE A 322 -10.55 9.34 -2.06
CA ILE A 322 -9.69 9.14 -0.89
C ILE A 322 -10.43 8.25 0.09
N LEU A 323 -9.99 7.00 0.22
CA LEU A 323 -10.41 6.08 1.27
C LEU A 323 -9.29 6.00 2.29
N ASN A 324 -9.46 6.63 3.45
CA ASN A 324 -8.41 6.67 4.46
C ASN A 324 -9.01 6.63 5.86
N ALA A 325 -8.35 5.93 6.77
CA ALA A 325 -8.58 6.13 8.18
C ALA A 325 -7.99 7.48 8.61
N ALA A 326 -8.74 8.27 9.37
CA ALA A 326 -8.23 9.50 10.00
C ALA A 326 -7.12 9.21 11.03
N TYR A 327 -7.06 7.97 11.51
CA TYR A 327 -6.07 7.43 12.43
C TYR A 327 -5.36 6.24 11.79
N ASP A 328 -4.87 6.39 10.56
CA ASP A 328 -4.19 5.31 9.82
C ASP A 328 -3.10 4.65 10.66
N ALA A 329 -3.20 3.33 10.82
CA ALA A 329 -2.35 2.55 11.70
C ALA A 329 -0.86 2.62 11.31
N TRP A 330 -0.55 2.77 10.02
CA TRP A 330 0.83 2.88 9.55
C TRP A 330 1.42 4.28 9.70
N GLN A 331 0.58 5.32 9.65
CA GLN A 331 1.03 6.69 9.82
C GLN A 331 1.19 7.09 11.30
N VAL A 332 0.27 6.64 12.16
CA VAL A 332 0.29 6.95 13.59
C VAL A 332 1.43 6.20 14.30
N THR A 333 1.83 5.03 13.79
CA THR A 333 3.00 4.25 14.26
C THR A 333 4.32 4.90 13.87
N THR A 334 5.31 4.92 14.78
CA THR A 334 6.64 5.43 14.45
C THR A 334 7.43 4.45 13.58
N SER A 335 8.49 4.95 12.95
CA SER A 335 9.43 4.19 12.11
C SER A 335 10.03 2.93 12.74
N SER A 336 10.18 2.90 14.07
CA SER A 336 10.83 1.86 14.86
C SER A 336 9.96 0.63 15.16
N ASP A 337 8.64 0.75 15.07
CA ASP A 337 7.70 -0.37 15.26
C ASP A 337 6.99 -0.77 13.96
N LYS A 338 7.35 -0.14 12.84
CA LYS A 338 6.97 -0.67 11.52
C LYS A 338 7.56 -2.07 11.42
N PRO A 339 6.74 -3.11 11.13
CA PRO A 339 7.22 -4.47 11.10
C PRO A 339 8.44 -4.51 10.20
N MET A 340 9.57 -4.95 10.77
CA MET A 340 10.75 -5.28 10.00
C MET A 340 10.24 -6.27 8.94
N GLN A 341 10.25 -5.87 7.67
CA GLN A 341 9.68 -6.66 6.55
C GLN A 341 10.40 -8.01 6.36
N ASN A 342 11.36 -8.31 7.24
CA ASN A 342 12.17 -9.50 7.41
C ASN A 342 11.47 -10.69 8.08
N LEU A 343 10.14 -10.79 8.12
CA LEU A 343 9.54 -12.10 8.35
C LEU A 343 9.74 -12.95 7.10
N SER A 344 10.90 -13.59 7.01
CA SER A 344 11.06 -14.77 6.17
C SER A 344 9.92 -15.73 6.51
N GLU A 345 9.14 -16.18 5.52
CA GLU A 345 8.15 -17.26 5.66
C GLU A 345 8.78 -18.62 6.01
N LYS A 346 9.88 -18.66 6.78
CA LYS A 346 10.45 -19.91 7.29
C LYS A 346 9.69 -20.47 8.50
N THR A 347 8.68 -19.78 9.01
CA THR A 347 7.91 -20.22 10.19
C THR A 347 6.47 -20.68 9.89
N CYS A 348 6.02 -20.71 8.64
CA CYS A 348 4.71 -21.28 8.30
C CYS A 348 4.80 -22.79 8.01
N ALA A 349 5.24 -23.56 9.00
CA ALA A 349 5.17 -25.04 8.97
C ALA A 349 5.21 -25.72 10.35
N ILE A 350 5.18 -24.96 11.46
CA ILE A 350 5.22 -25.56 12.80
C ILE A 350 3.96 -25.16 13.58
N ASN A 351 3.01 -26.10 13.61
CA ASN A 351 1.86 -26.21 14.50
C ASN A 351 0.77 -25.14 14.39
N SER A 352 -0.21 -25.45 13.54
CA SER A 352 -1.53 -24.82 13.33
C SER A 352 -2.44 -24.70 14.57
N ILE A 353 -1.90 -24.92 15.78
CA ILE A 353 -2.61 -24.80 17.07
C ILE A 353 -1.99 -23.72 17.96
N LEU A 354 -0.70 -23.38 17.80
CA LEU A 354 -0.06 -22.28 18.54
C LEU A 354 -0.16 -20.91 17.84
N ALA A 355 -0.45 -20.88 16.54
CA ALA A 355 -0.63 -19.65 15.77
C ALA A 355 -1.94 -18.90 16.08
N LEU A 356 -2.84 -19.49 16.87
CA LEU A 356 -4.12 -18.90 17.30
C LEU A 356 -4.01 -17.90 18.46
N ASN A 357 -2.80 -17.61 18.96
CA ASN A 357 -2.58 -16.74 20.13
C ASN A 357 -1.52 -15.63 19.93
N LEU A 358 -1.26 -15.19 18.70
CA LEU A 358 -0.50 -13.95 18.49
C LEU A 358 -1.47 -12.77 18.45
N GLN A 359 -1.48 -12.07 19.59
CA GLN A 359 -2.49 -11.12 20.05
C GLN A 359 -2.56 -9.83 19.24
N ILE A 360 -3.79 -9.45 18.92
CA ILE A 360 -4.33 -8.15 18.46
C ILE A 360 -3.72 -6.97 19.26
N LYS A 361 -3.15 -5.96 18.59
CA LYS A 361 -2.67 -4.72 19.23
C LYS A 361 -2.91 -3.48 18.36
N ASN A 362 -3.64 -2.50 18.88
CA ASN A 362 -3.64 -1.12 18.39
C ASN A 362 -2.24 -0.52 18.62
N ILE A 363 -1.30 -0.59 17.67
CA ILE A 363 0.07 -0.09 17.87
C ILE A 363 0.08 1.46 17.83
N LEU A 364 -0.58 2.11 18.79
CA LEU A 364 -0.71 3.58 18.84
C LEU A 364 0.62 4.27 19.12
N ALA A 365 1.51 3.60 19.85
CA ALA A 365 2.85 4.09 20.09
C ALA A 365 3.85 2.94 20.04
N PRO A 366 5.02 3.14 19.45
CA PRO A 366 6.10 2.17 19.52
C PRO A 366 6.65 1.98 20.95
N SER A 367 7.48 0.97 21.20
CA SER A 367 8.21 0.89 22.49
C SER A 367 9.28 1.99 22.64
N SER A 368 9.83 2.46 21.53
CA SER A 368 10.90 3.47 21.49
C SER A 368 10.41 4.91 21.70
N ALA A 369 9.19 5.24 21.27
CA ALA A 369 8.51 6.50 21.60
C ALA A 369 7.65 6.42 22.87
N ASP A 370 7.59 5.25 23.50
CA ASP A 370 6.95 5.05 24.79
C ASP A 370 7.96 4.47 25.81
N PRO A 371 9.09 5.16 26.09
CA PRO A 371 10.14 4.65 26.98
C PRO A 371 9.63 4.43 28.40
N HIS A 372 8.55 5.13 28.79
CA HIS A 372 7.89 5.01 30.09
C HIS A 372 6.72 4.01 30.09
N LYS A 373 6.42 3.36 28.95
CA LYS A 373 5.31 2.41 28.79
C LYS A 373 3.93 2.98 29.12
N THR A 374 3.74 4.29 29.00
CA THR A 374 2.48 4.98 29.29
C THR A 374 1.35 4.61 28.33
N TRP A 375 1.67 4.20 27.10
CA TRP A 375 0.70 3.73 26.11
C TRP A 375 0.45 2.23 26.18
N SER A 376 1.24 1.46 26.93
CA SER A 376 1.22 -0.01 26.91
C SER A 376 -0.17 -0.64 27.11
N ASN A 377 -1.00 -0.09 28.00
CA ASN A 377 -2.37 -0.54 28.23
C ASN A 377 -3.30 -0.16 27.08
N CYS A 378 -3.19 1.08 26.59
CA CYS A 378 -4.00 1.57 25.47
C CYS A 378 -3.62 0.94 24.11
N LYS A 379 -2.37 0.45 23.98
CA LYS A 379 -1.93 -0.27 22.78
C LYS A 379 -2.71 -1.55 22.53
N LEU A 380 -3.26 -2.18 23.55
CA LEU A 380 -4.03 -3.42 23.38
C LEU A 380 -5.53 -3.11 23.28
N ASP A 381 -5.97 -2.07 23.96
CA ASP A 381 -7.35 -1.65 24.00
C ASP A 381 -7.39 -0.13 24.08
N ILE A 382 -7.74 0.50 22.96
CA ILE A 382 -7.78 1.96 22.85
C ILE A 382 -8.79 2.61 23.81
N LYS A 383 -9.75 1.83 24.36
CA LYS A 383 -10.66 2.30 25.43
C LYS A 383 -9.94 2.54 26.75
N GLN A 384 -8.72 2.03 26.90
CA GLN A 384 -7.87 2.25 28.08
C GLN A 384 -6.95 3.47 27.93
N CYS A 385 -7.04 4.23 26.83
CA CYS A 385 -6.33 5.49 26.72
C CYS A 385 -6.83 6.52 27.74
N SER A 386 -5.89 7.26 28.33
CA SER A 386 -6.22 8.45 29.10
C SER A 386 -6.76 9.57 28.21
N SER A 387 -7.38 10.58 28.82
CA SER A 387 -7.85 11.77 28.10
C SER A 387 -6.72 12.45 27.31
N ASP A 388 -5.52 12.58 27.90
CA ASP A 388 -4.35 13.20 27.24
C ASP A 388 -3.86 12.38 26.02
N GLN A 389 -3.96 11.06 26.10
CA GLN A 389 -3.61 10.17 25.00
C GLN A 389 -4.61 10.30 23.85
N LEU A 390 -5.91 10.36 24.17
CA LEU A 390 -6.95 10.62 23.17
C LEU A 390 -6.80 12.01 22.54
N GLU A 391 -6.44 13.03 23.33
CA GLU A 391 -6.18 14.37 22.83
C GLU A 391 -5.00 14.40 21.84
N THR A 392 -3.94 13.63 22.12
CA THR A 392 -2.81 13.46 21.19
C THR A 392 -3.26 12.88 19.85
N MET A 393 -4.10 11.82 19.88
CA MET A 393 -4.65 11.23 18.66
C MET A 393 -5.59 12.19 17.92
N HIS A 394 -6.44 12.92 18.65
CA HIS A 394 -7.33 13.92 18.08
C HIS A 394 -6.56 15.09 17.45
N GLY A 395 -5.40 15.44 18.01
CA GLY A 395 -4.44 16.37 17.42
C GLY A 395 -3.93 15.90 16.06
N PHE A 396 -3.50 14.63 15.97
CA PHE A 396 -3.11 14.01 14.70
C PHE A 396 -4.26 14.05 13.67
N ARG A 397 -5.47 13.61 14.05
CA ARG A 397 -6.65 13.70 13.17
C ARG A 397 -6.89 15.11 12.67
N SER A 398 -6.75 16.11 13.55
CA SER A 398 -6.96 17.52 13.16
C SER A 398 -5.96 17.96 12.08
N GLN A 399 -4.71 17.52 12.17
CA GLN A 399 -3.71 17.75 11.13
C GLN A 399 -4.02 16.98 9.85
N PHE A 400 -4.47 15.72 9.95
CA PHE A 400 -4.92 14.93 8.81
C PHE A 400 -6.02 15.64 8.04
N LEU A 401 -7.08 16.07 8.74
CA LEU A 401 -8.18 16.80 8.12
C LEU A 401 -7.76 18.14 7.52
N SER A 402 -6.79 18.82 8.13
CA SER A 402 -6.26 20.09 7.59
C SER A 402 -5.43 19.90 6.32
N ALA A 403 -4.90 18.69 6.09
CA ALA A 403 -4.14 18.34 4.90
C ALA A 403 -5.01 17.82 3.75
N LEU A 404 -6.28 17.51 4.00
CA LEU A 404 -7.23 17.13 2.95
C LEU A 404 -7.48 18.32 2.01
N PRO A 405 -7.65 18.06 0.70
CA PRO A 405 -7.93 19.10 -0.28
C PRO A 405 -9.27 19.80 -0.01
N VAL A 406 -9.35 21.08 -0.37
CA VAL A 406 -10.60 21.87 -0.28
C VAL A 406 -11.67 21.25 -1.17
N LEU A 407 -12.86 21.02 -0.61
CA LEU A 407 -13.92 20.24 -1.23
C LEU A 407 -14.84 21.03 -2.17
N GLU A 408 -14.80 22.36 -2.13
CA GLU A 408 -15.73 23.20 -2.89
C GLU A 408 -15.53 23.01 -4.41
N ASN A 409 -16.56 22.49 -5.09
CA ASN A 409 -16.59 22.19 -6.53
C ASN A 409 -15.57 21.14 -7.02
N SER A 410 -15.10 20.27 -6.12
CA SER A 410 -14.12 19.23 -6.42
C SER A 410 -14.76 17.92 -6.91
N SER A 411 -14.15 17.25 -7.90
CA SER A 411 -14.50 15.89 -8.31
C SER A 411 -14.01 14.80 -7.34
N ILE A 412 -13.40 15.21 -6.22
CA ILE A 412 -12.81 14.31 -5.23
C ILE A 412 -13.92 13.65 -4.40
N GLY A 413 -13.86 12.32 -4.31
CA GLY A 413 -14.64 11.54 -3.34
C GLY A 413 -13.83 11.33 -2.06
N MET A 414 -14.50 11.22 -0.92
CA MET A 414 -13.88 10.97 0.37
C MET A 414 -14.72 10.04 1.23
N PHE A 415 -14.07 9.00 1.74
CA PHE A 415 -14.54 8.17 2.83
C PHE A 415 -13.46 8.19 3.91
N ILE A 416 -13.59 9.11 4.87
CA ILE A 416 -12.64 9.27 5.96
C ILE A 416 -13.27 8.78 7.25
N ASN A 417 -13.01 7.53 7.63
CA ASN A 417 -13.53 6.97 8.88
C ASN A 417 -12.59 7.19 10.06
N SER A 418 -13.10 7.00 11.27
CA SER A 418 -12.33 7.10 12.49
C SER A 418 -11.85 5.75 13.03
N CYS A 419 -11.83 4.74 12.17
CA CYS A 419 -11.28 3.43 12.48
C CYS A 419 -9.76 3.49 12.59
N TYR A 420 -9.20 2.65 13.45
CA TYR A 420 -7.78 2.32 13.43
C TYR A 420 -7.59 1.20 12.42
N ALA A 421 -7.32 1.56 11.17
CA ALA A 421 -7.28 0.63 10.05
C ALA A 421 -6.19 0.99 9.06
N HIS A 422 -5.80 0.01 8.24
CA HIS A 422 -4.93 0.19 7.08
C HIS A 422 -5.43 -0.77 5.97
N CYS A 423 -5.52 -0.31 4.71
CA CYS A 423 -6.09 -1.09 3.60
C CYS A 423 -7.53 -1.61 3.77
N GLN A 424 -8.51 -0.81 3.37
CA GLN A 424 -9.94 -1.10 3.60
C GLN A 424 -10.71 -1.56 2.34
N SER A 425 -10.09 -1.55 1.16
CA SER A 425 -10.75 -1.95 -0.10
C SER A 425 -10.52 -3.42 -0.48
N GLY A 426 -9.43 -4.02 0.00
CA GLY A 426 -8.97 -5.33 -0.47
C GLY A 426 -9.70 -6.54 0.13
N SER A 427 -10.25 -6.41 1.35
CA SER A 427 -10.92 -7.50 2.04
C SER A 427 -12.42 -7.25 2.18
N GLN A 428 -13.19 -8.35 2.18
CA GLN A 428 -14.64 -8.28 2.09
C GLN A 428 -15.30 -7.76 3.37
N ASP A 429 -14.72 -8.06 4.53
CA ASP A 429 -15.15 -7.60 5.86
C ASP A 429 -15.27 -6.08 5.92
N THR A 430 -14.36 -5.31 5.31
CA THR A 430 -14.49 -3.84 5.26
C THR A 430 -15.17 -3.32 4.00
N TRP A 431 -15.11 -4.04 2.89
CA TRP A 431 -15.63 -3.56 1.61
C TRP A 431 -17.17 -3.49 1.62
N LEU A 432 -17.84 -4.62 1.87
CA LEU A 432 -19.31 -4.75 1.78
C LEU A 432 -19.84 -5.98 2.55
N ALA A 433 -19.30 -6.28 3.72
CA ALA A 433 -19.92 -7.24 4.65
C ALA A 433 -21.12 -6.61 5.38
N ALA A 434 -21.89 -7.42 6.11
CA ALA A 434 -23.06 -6.93 6.84
C ALA A 434 -22.69 -5.96 7.98
N ASP A 435 -21.51 -6.13 8.53
CA ASP A 435 -20.90 -5.38 9.64
C ASP A 435 -19.70 -4.54 9.18
N SER A 436 -19.55 -4.29 7.87
CA SER A 436 -18.46 -3.47 7.34
C SER A 436 -18.54 -2.02 7.84
N PRO A 437 -17.40 -1.32 7.98
CA PRO A 437 -17.39 0.09 8.33
C PRO A 437 -18.24 0.92 7.38
N SER A 438 -18.99 1.86 7.93
CA SER A 438 -19.93 2.66 7.16
C SER A 438 -20.01 4.09 7.68
N LEU A 439 -20.05 5.05 6.76
CA LEU A 439 -20.30 6.45 7.10
C LEU A 439 -21.70 6.82 6.63
N ASN A 440 -22.51 7.37 7.53
CA ASN A 440 -23.90 7.69 7.26
C ASN A 440 -24.67 6.48 6.68
N ASN A 441 -24.50 5.31 7.32
CA ASN A 441 -25.05 4.01 6.90
C ASN A 441 -24.67 3.56 5.46
N THR A 442 -23.60 4.12 4.90
CA THR A 442 -23.11 3.77 3.57
C THR A 442 -21.79 3.03 3.70
N PRO A 443 -21.71 1.75 3.30
CA PRO A 443 -20.45 0.99 3.25
C PRO A 443 -19.48 1.54 2.21
N ILE A 444 -18.20 1.18 2.34
CA ILE A 444 -17.13 1.60 1.43
C ILE A 444 -17.47 1.27 -0.03
N ALA A 445 -17.90 0.05 -0.34
CA ALA A 445 -18.20 -0.34 -1.72
C ALA A 445 -19.28 0.52 -2.36
N THR A 446 -20.34 0.82 -1.61
CA THR A 446 -21.44 1.67 -2.08
C THR A 446 -20.96 3.10 -2.30
N ALA A 447 -20.17 3.65 -1.37
CA ALA A 447 -19.63 5.00 -1.49
C ALA A 447 -18.72 5.17 -2.73
N VAL A 448 -17.81 4.22 -2.95
CA VAL A 448 -16.90 4.20 -4.11
C VAL A 448 -17.67 4.01 -5.40
N GLY A 449 -18.62 3.07 -5.44
CA GLY A 449 -19.47 2.83 -6.61
C GLY A 449 -20.33 4.03 -6.98
N ASP A 450 -21.02 4.63 -5.99
CA ASP A 450 -21.86 5.81 -6.21
C ASP A 450 -21.04 6.98 -6.75
N TRP A 451 -19.86 7.25 -6.17
CA TRP A 451 -18.97 8.28 -6.66
C TRP A 451 -18.43 7.97 -8.06
N PHE A 452 -18.02 6.72 -8.32
CA PHE A 452 -17.45 6.33 -9.60
C PHE A 452 -18.46 6.58 -10.74
N TYR A 453 -19.71 6.15 -10.55
CA TYR A 453 -20.76 6.31 -11.55
C TYR A 453 -21.49 7.67 -11.49
N GLY A 454 -21.10 8.57 -10.59
CA GLY A 454 -21.74 9.87 -10.45
C GLY A 454 -23.18 9.82 -9.92
N ARG A 455 -23.55 8.75 -9.21
CA ARG A 455 -24.86 8.60 -8.55
C ARG A 455 -25.00 9.57 -7.37
N THR A 456 -23.95 9.66 -6.57
CA THR A 456 -23.88 10.55 -5.40
C THR A 456 -22.45 11.07 -5.24
N MET A 457 -22.29 12.36 -4.99
CA MET A 457 -21.01 12.87 -4.50
C MET A 457 -20.82 12.39 -3.07
N PHE A 458 -19.90 11.44 -2.85
CA PHE A 458 -19.60 10.92 -1.53
C PHE A 458 -18.37 11.61 -0.96
N GLN A 459 -18.57 12.62 -0.13
CA GLN A 459 -17.52 13.35 0.60
C GLN A 459 -17.89 13.34 2.08
N LYS A 460 -17.53 12.27 2.80
CA LYS A 460 -17.88 12.10 4.21
C LYS A 460 -16.63 11.90 5.05
N ILE A 461 -16.59 12.65 6.14
CA ILE A 461 -15.60 12.57 7.20
C ILE A 461 -16.36 12.24 8.47
N ASP A 462 -15.87 11.24 9.17
CA ASP A 462 -16.46 10.74 10.39
C ASP A 462 -16.16 11.63 11.60
N CYS A 463 -16.90 11.45 12.70
CA CYS A 463 -16.64 12.13 13.96
C CYS A 463 -15.32 11.68 14.58
N ALA A 464 -14.78 12.40 15.57
CA ALA A 464 -13.55 11.96 16.24
C ALA A 464 -13.78 10.66 17.04
N TYR A 465 -12.78 9.76 17.05
CA TYR A 465 -12.78 8.53 17.84
C TYR A 465 -13.14 8.82 19.32
N PRO A 466 -13.90 7.95 20.04
CA PRO A 466 -14.37 6.60 19.70
C PRO A 466 -15.77 6.52 19.09
N CYS A 467 -16.18 7.48 18.26
CA CYS A 467 -17.59 7.57 17.89
C CYS A 467 -18.09 6.51 16.90
N ASP A 468 -17.21 5.95 16.05
CA ASP A 468 -17.59 4.99 15.02
C ASP A 468 -17.71 3.58 15.59
N SER A 469 -18.95 3.11 15.73
CA SER A 469 -19.25 1.77 16.20
C SER A 469 -19.21 0.70 15.10
N SER A 470 -18.98 1.09 13.84
CA SER A 470 -18.91 0.19 12.68
C SER A 470 -17.50 -0.29 12.36
N CYS A 471 -16.49 0.20 13.06
CA CYS A 471 -15.11 -0.20 12.84
C CYS A 471 -14.87 -1.69 13.13
N ILE A 472 -14.17 -2.35 12.22
CA ILE A 472 -13.68 -3.72 12.38
C ILE A 472 -12.22 -3.66 12.80
N ASN A 473 -11.90 -4.25 13.95
CA ASN A 473 -10.51 -4.46 14.37
C ASN A 473 -9.98 -5.71 13.69
N ARG A 474 -9.06 -5.56 12.74
CA ARG A 474 -8.37 -6.70 12.13
C ARG A 474 -7.12 -7.10 12.91
N ALA A 475 -6.70 -8.35 12.71
CA ALA A 475 -5.43 -8.84 13.23
C ALA A 475 -4.22 -8.45 12.35
N GLU A 476 -4.46 -7.97 11.13
CA GLU A 476 -3.43 -7.61 10.13
C GLU A 476 -3.18 -6.10 10.00
N ASP A 477 -4.00 -5.29 10.68
CA ASP A 477 -3.87 -3.82 10.82
C ASP A 477 -3.13 -3.48 12.12
#